data_AF-A0A0N4WA98-F1
#
_entry.id   AF-A0A0N4WA98-F1
#
_cell.length_a   1.000
_cell.length_b   1.000
_cell.length_c   1.000
_cell.angle_alpha   90.00
_cell.angle_beta   90.00
_cell.angle_gamma   90.00
#
_symmetry.space_group_name_H-M   'P 1'
#
loop_
_entity.id
_entity.type
_entity.pdbx_description
1 polymer ?
#
loop_
_entity_poly.entity_id
_entity_poly.type
_entity_poly.pdbx_seq_one_letter_code
_entity_poly.pdbx_strand_id
1 'polypeptide(L)'
;LGLKESACLQVCHTTLANGLHFGARTCAACAAFFRRTISDGKKYVCKRSQPTGYRKICRSCRLKRCMDIGMLPDSEFSISFIFFHFFGHMLMMYIIS
;
A
#
# COMPACT_ATOMS: atom_id res chain seq x y z
N LEU A 1 4.18 14.78 -21.38
CA LEU A 1 3.24 13.75 -20.88
C LEU A 1 3.83 13.13 -19.61
N GLY A 2 3.50 13.72 -18.45
CA GLY A 2 4.11 13.41 -17.16
C GLY A 2 3.79 11.98 -16.72
N LEU A 3 4.83 11.14 -16.71
CA LEU A 3 4.84 9.85 -16.07
C LEU A 3 4.56 10.07 -14.57
N LYS A 4 3.30 9.92 -14.14
CA LYS A 4 2.90 9.86 -12.72
C LYS A 4 3.97 9.03 -12.00
N GLU A 5 4.77 9.71 -11.18
CA GLU A 5 5.91 9.14 -10.48
C GLU A 5 5.51 7.77 -9.90
N SER A 6 6.23 6.71 -10.27
CA SER A 6 5.94 5.36 -9.81
C SER A 6 5.80 5.34 -8.29
N ALA A 7 4.62 4.97 -7.75
CA ALA A 7 4.35 4.96 -6.30
C ALA A 7 5.43 4.17 -5.51
N CYS A 8 6.00 3.14 -6.13
CA CYS A 8 7.11 2.37 -5.56
C CYS A 8 8.39 3.19 -5.27
N LEU A 9 8.61 4.30 -5.98
CA LEU A 9 9.72 5.21 -5.75
C LEU A 9 9.64 5.82 -4.34
N GLN A 10 8.43 6.19 -3.92
CA GLN A 10 8.19 6.73 -2.58
C GLN A 10 8.44 5.68 -1.49
N VAL A 11 8.23 4.39 -1.81
CA VAL A 11 8.42 3.27 -0.87
C VAL A 11 9.86 2.83 -0.73
N CYS A 12 10.54 2.52 -1.84
CA CYS A 12 11.88 1.94 -1.81
C CYS A 12 12.87 2.57 -2.79
N HIS A 13 12.56 3.78 -3.30
CA HIS A 13 13.38 4.53 -4.26
C HIS A 13 13.68 3.76 -5.57
N THR A 14 12.80 2.82 -5.96
CA THR A 14 12.86 2.17 -7.27
C THR A 14 11.75 2.71 -8.16
N THR A 15 12.09 3.02 -9.40
CA THR A 15 11.11 3.36 -10.43
C THR A 15 10.41 2.12 -11.01
N LEU A 16 11.01 0.94 -10.81
CA LEU A 16 10.53 -0.31 -11.38
C LEU A 16 9.46 -0.96 -10.48
N ALA A 17 8.21 -0.55 -10.67
CA ALA A 17 7.05 -1.31 -10.23
C ALA A 17 6.78 -2.44 -11.24
N ASN A 18 6.47 -3.64 -10.77
CA ASN A 18 6.23 -4.80 -11.62
C ASN A 18 4.77 -5.27 -11.63
N GLY A 19 3.88 -4.57 -10.91
CA GLY A 19 2.47 -4.89 -10.88
C GLY A 19 1.69 -4.08 -9.85
N LEU A 20 0.39 -4.31 -9.81
CA LEU A 20 -0.50 -3.85 -8.76
C LEU A 20 -0.50 -4.90 -7.64
N HIS A 21 -0.07 -4.51 -6.44
CA HIS A 21 -0.03 -5.40 -5.27
C HIS A 21 -0.70 -4.69 -4.11
N PHE A 22 -1.67 -5.35 -3.46
CA PHE A 22 -2.33 -4.83 -2.25
C PHE A 22 -2.97 -3.44 -2.46
N GLY A 23 -3.45 -3.12 -3.66
CA GLY A 23 -4.06 -1.82 -3.97
C GLY A 23 -3.11 -0.75 -4.51
N ALA A 24 -1.79 -0.99 -4.57
CA ALA A 24 -0.82 0.01 -5.08
C ALA A 24 0.22 -0.58 -6.06
N ARG A 25 0.67 0.23 -7.03
CA ARG A 25 1.70 -0.20 -7.99
C ARG A 25 3.09 -0.23 -7.34
N THR A 26 3.58 -1.42 -7.07
CA THR A 26 4.85 -1.64 -6.36
C THR A 26 5.71 -2.73 -7.01
N CYS A 27 6.95 -2.89 -6.55
CA CYS A 27 7.83 -3.98 -6.94
C CYS A 27 7.53 -5.25 -6.11
N ALA A 28 7.89 -6.43 -6.64
CA ALA A 28 7.70 -7.70 -5.92
C ALA A 28 8.36 -7.73 -4.55
N ALA A 29 9.50 -7.04 -4.38
CA ALA A 29 10.16 -6.96 -3.09
C ALA A 29 9.34 -6.20 -2.04
N CYS A 30 8.62 -5.15 -2.44
CA CYS A 30 7.70 -4.43 -1.55
C CYS A 30 6.45 -5.25 -1.27
N ALA A 31 5.89 -5.92 -2.28
CA ALA A 31 4.76 -6.84 -2.10
C ALA A 31 5.08 -7.96 -1.09
N ALA A 32 6.21 -8.66 -1.27
CA ALA A 32 6.64 -9.73 -0.36
C ALA A 32 7.02 -9.22 1.04
N PHE A 33 7.53 -7.99 1.15
CA PHE A 33 7.78 -7.35 2.44
C PHE A 33 6.47 -7.02 3.18
N PHE A 34 5.51 -6.42 2.48
CA PHE A 34 4.22 -6.03 3.02
C PHE A 34 3.44 -7.25 3.51
N ARG A 35 3.28 -8.27 2.66
CA ARG A 35 2.60 -9.53 3.00
C ARG A 35 3.13 -10.16 4.30
N ARG A 36 4.46 -10.34 4.42
CA ARG A 36 5.07 -10.93 5.61
C ARG A 36 4.89 -10.06 6.85
N THR A 37 4.96 -8.75 6.68
CA THR A 37 4.82 -7.82 7.81
C THR A 37 3.41 -7.88 8.40
N ILE A 38 2.39 -7.90 7.54
CA ILE A 38 0.99 -8.02 7.95
C ILE A 38 0.71 -9.43 8.50
N SER A 39 1.05 -10.48 7.76
CA SER A 39 0.77 -11.87 8.12
C SER A 39 1.39 -12.27 9.46
N ASP A 40 2.62 -11.84 9.73
CA ASP A 40 3.32 -12.17 10.98
C ASP A 40 3.05 -11.15 12.09
N GLY A 41 2.20 -10.13 11.86
CA GLY A 41 1.93 -9.06 12.82
C GLY A 41 3.18 -8.30 13.28
N LYS A 42 4.20 -8.13 12.40
CA LYS A 42 5.47 -7.51 12.81
C LYS A 42 5.29 -6.04 13.13
N LYS A 43 5.65 -5.66 14.36
CA LYS A 43 5.74 -4.26 14.80
C LYS A 43 7.18 -3.78 14.66
N TYR A 44 7.41 -2.77 13.81
CA TYR A 44 8.73 -2.18 13.61
C TYR A 44 8.82 -0.81 14.28
N VAL A 45 9.82 -0.62 15.14
CA VAL A 45 10.15 0.68 15.71
C VAL A 45 11.26 1.32 14.89
N CYS A 46 11.08 2.56 14.47
CA CYS A 46 12.14 3.34 13.86
C CYS A 46 13.13 3.79 14.94
N LYS A 47 14.39 3.36 14.84
CA LYS A 47 15.47 3.76 15.77
C LYS A 47 16.20 5.05 15.34
N ARG A 48 15.71 5.74 14.30
CA ARG A 48 16.30 6.96 13.75
C ARG A 48 15.38 8.15 14.02
N SER A 49 15.94 9.26 14.51
CA SER A 49 15.23 10.54 14.65
C SER A 49 15.06 11.28 13.32
N GLN A 50 15.89 10.98 12.31
CA GLN A 50 15.84 11.54 10.95
C GLN A 50 16.37 10.52 9.91
N PRO A 51 16.01 10.63 8.61
CA PRO A 51 16.43 9.68 7.59
C PRO A 51 17.86 9.98 7.10
N THR A 52 18.86 9.90 7.97
CA THR A 52 20.25 10.14 7.55
C THR A 52 20.92 8.84 7.05
N GLY A 53 21.52 8.96 5.86
CA GLY A 53 22.77 8.28 5.47
C GLY A 53 22.75 6.81 5.05
N TYR A 54 21.79 5.99 5.47
CA TYR A 54 21.77 4.59 5.02
C TYR A 54 21.12 4.46 3.63
N ARG A 55 21.86 3.92 2.66
CA ARG A 55 21.36 3.54 1.32
C ARG A 55 20.07 2.68 1.35
N LYS A 56 19.71 2.10 2.52
CA LYS A 56 18.51 1.27 2.73
C LYS A 56 17.54 1.92 3.75
N ILE A 57 16.28 2.04 3.34
CA ILE A 57 15.16 2.51 4.18
C ILE A 57 14.90 1.50 5.30
N CYS A 58 14.65 1.97 6.52
CA CYS A 58 14.39 1.06 7.66
C CYS A 58 13.03 0.38 7.51
N ARG A 59 12.83 -0.77 8.17
CA ARG A 59 11.60 -1.56 8.07
C ARG A 59 10.35 -0.79 8.51
N SER A 60 10.47 0.02 9.57
CA SER A 60 9.38 0.87 10.07
C SER A 60 8.96 1.92 9.03
N CYS A 61 9.90 2.71 8.51
CA CYS A 61 9.61 3.69 7.48
C CYS A 61 9.15 3.05 6.17
N ARG A 62 9.68 1.87 5.79
CA ARG A 62 9.25 1.16 4.60
C ARG A 62 7.79 0.73 4.71
N LEU A 63 7.39 0.16 5.85
CA LEU A 63 6.00 -0.21 6.10
C LEU A 63 5.10 1.02 6.08
N LYS A 64 5.49 2.11 6.74
CA LYS A 64 4.74 3.37 6.73
C LYS A 64 4.50 3.84 5.29
N ARG A 65 5.55 3.93 4.49
CA ARG A 65 5.45 4.34 3.08
C ARG A 65 4.57 3.41 2.24
N CYS A 66 4.60 2.09 2.50
CA CYS A 66 3.67 1.15 1.85
C CYS A 66 2.21 1.54 2.12
N MET A 67 1.86 1.84 3.38
CA MET A 67 0.51 2.27 3.75
C MET A 67 0.18 3.65 3.14
N ASP A 68 1.14 4.59 3.15
CA ASP A 68 0.96 5.95 2.62
C ASP A 68 0.61 5.95 1.13
N ILE A 69 1.12 4.99 0.34
CA ILE A 69 0.77 4.84 -1.08
C ILE A 69 -0.50 3.98 -1.31
N GLY A 70 -1.21 3.59 -0.24
CA GLY A 70 -2.46 2.85 -0.32
C GLY A 70 -2.31 1.33 -0.38
N MET A 71 -1.20 0.75 0.10
CA MET A 71 -1.17 -0.70 0.30
C MET A 71 -2.05 -1.11 1.48
N LEU A 72 -3.02 -1.99 1.24
CA LEU A 72 -3.97 -2.48 2.24
C LEU A 72 -3.87 -4.00 2.40
N PRO A 73 -4.09 -4.55 3.61
CA PRO A 73 -4.20 -6.00 3.78
C PRO A 73 -5.41 -6.54 3.00
N ASP A 74 -5.33 -7.79 2.54
CA ASP A 74 -6.34 -8.39 1.65
C ASP A 74 -7.77 -8.39 2.24
N SER A 75 -7.89 -8.43 3.57
CA SER A 75 -9.16 -8.31 4.29
C SER A 75 -9.84 -6.94 4.11
N GLU A 76 -9.06 -5.86 3.98
CA GLU A 76 -9.59 -4.50 3.83
C GLU A 76 -9.92 -4.17 2.36
N PHE A 77 -9.21 -4.82 1.42
CA PHE A 77 -9.49 -4.70 -0.01
C PHE A 77 -10.87 -5.29 -0.35
N SER A 78 -11.22 -6.42 0.26
CA SER A 78 -12.52 -7.06 0.09
C SER A 78 -13.66 -6.26 0.75
N ILE A 79 -13.43 -5.67 1.93
CA ILE A 79 -14.37 -4.74 2.57
C ILE A 79 -14.66 -3.55 1.67
N SER A 80 -13.64 -2.88 1.12
CA SER A 80 -13.85 -1.74 0.23
C SER A 80 -14.72 -2.12 -0.99
N PHE A 81 -14.45 -3.27 -1.61
CA PHE A 81 -15.25 -3.75 -2.73
C PHE A 81 -16.70 -4.08 -2.33
N ILE A 82 -16.91 -4.74 -1.19
CA ILE A 82 -18.25 -5.05 -0.66
C ILE A 82 -19.00 -3.75 -0.34
N PHE A 83 -18.35 -2.77 0.28
CA PHE A 83 -18.98 -1.49 0.58
C PHE A 83 -19.39 -0.75 -0.71
N PHE A 84 -18.49 -0.62 -1.69
CA PHE A 84 -18.82 0.05 -2.95
C PHE A 84 -19.88 -0.72 -3.76
N HIS A 85 -19.87 -2.06 -3.72
CA HIS A 85 -20.82 -2.88 -4.46
C HIS A 85 -22.20 -2.91 -3.78
N PHE A 86 -22.27 -3.19 -2.47
CA PHE A 86 -23.53 -3.30 -1.75
C PHE A 86 -24.14 -1.93 -1.42
N PHE A 87 -23.37 -0.97 -0.88
CA PHE A 87 -23.93 0.36 -0.61
C PHE A 87 -24.16 1.14 -1.91
N GLY A 88 -23.30 1.00 -2.92
CA GLY A 88 -23.50 1.64 -4.22
C GLY A 88 -24.74 1.12 -4.94
N HIS A 89 -24.95 -0.20 -5.01
CA HIS A 89 -26.14 -0.79 -5.63
C HIS A 89 -27.41 -0.45 -4.84
N MET A 90 -27.36 -0.51 -3.51
CA MET A 90 -28.51 -0.21 -2.66
C MET A 90 -28.91 1.28 -2.73
N LEU A 91 -27.95 2.20 -2.85
CA LEU A 91 -28.23 3.63 -3.07
C LEU A 91 -28.83 3.86 -4.47
N MET A 92 -28.32 3.19 -5.51
CA MET A 92 -28.91 3.29 -6.86
C MET A 92 -30.34 2.76 -6.90
N MET A 93 -30.65 1.65 -6.23
CA MET A 93 -32.03 1.14 -6.17
C MET A 93 -32.97 2.05 -5.37
N TYR A 94 -32.47 2.70 -4.32
CA TYR A 94 -33.27 3.63 -3.50
C TYR A 94 -33.57 4.95 -4.21
N ILE A 95 -32.69 5.42 -5.11
CA ILE A 95 -32.91 6.63 -5.90
C ILE A 95 -33.86 6.37 -7.09
N ILE A 96 -34.04 5.12 -7.50
CA ILE A 96 -34.92 4.70 -8.61
C ILE A 96 -36.32 4.27 -8.11
N SER A 97 -36.54 4.20 -6.79
CA SER A 97 -37.85 3.93 -6.16
C SER A 97 -38.54 5.23 -5.75
#